data_AF-A0A095CAY1-F1
#
_entry.id   AF-A0A095CAY1-F1
#
_cell.length_a   1.000
_cell.length_b   1.000
_cell.length_c   1.000
_cell.angle_alpha   90.00
_cell.angle_beta   90.00
_cell.angle_gamma   90.00
#
_symmetry.space_group_name_H-M   'P 1'
#
loop_
_entity.id
_entity.type
_entity.pdbx_description
1 polymer ?
#
loop_
_entity_poly.entity_id
_entity_poly.type
_entity_poly.pdbx_seq_one_letter_code
_entity_poly.pdbx_strand_id
1 'polypeptide(L)'
;MPPINPAVLSNVSGYMSIALWVVVYSPQIWENYQLKSGEGLSVPFIILWLLGDITNLFGGVMAHLLPTVIILAVYYTVCDLVLLFQVYYYRRFPSPNAHQHISSDESTPLLPEPRQPKPLLPPVIEYPVLLGFVLFAGAGAWFLTDQNEVHIPEEPEVTIEWKSQVLGWASAVLYLGSRIPQIVHNYKTRCAGLSLAMFFFAISGNITYVLSILLKSLNPRWILANAPWLAGSGLTVFLDLFVLGQFIVFSWQDERRKTTSDEVDTEEEDA
;
A
#
# COMPACT_ATOMS: atom_id res chain seq x y z
N MET A 1 -11.18 -31.23 15.66
CA MET A 1 -10.82 -29.86 16.07
C MET A 1 -12.11 -29.10 16.31
N PRO A 2 -12.28 -28.40 17.44
CA PRO A 2 -13.44 -27.54 17.64
C PRO A 2 -13.46 -26.45 16.54
N PRO A 3 -14.64 -25.98 16.12
CA PRO A 3 -14.74 -24.90 15.14
C PRO A 3 -14.04 -23.65 15.70
N ILE A 4 -13.17 -23.05 14.89
CA ILE A 4 -12.46 -21.85 15.30
C ILE A 4 -13.47 -20.72 15.47
N ASN A 5 -13.44 -20.06 16.62
CA ASN A 5 -14.31 -18.93 16.94
C ASN A 5 -14.05 -17.75 15.95
N PRO A 6 -15.07 -17.27 15.21
CA PRO A 6 -14.92 -16.14 14.28
C PRO A 6 -14.37 -14.86 14.94
N ALA A 7 -14.65 -14.65 16.23
CA ALA A 7 -14.14 -13.52 16.99
C ALA A 7 -12.61 -13.55 17.13
N VAL A 8 -12.05 -14.73 17.35
CA VAL A 8 -10.59 -14.93 17.42
C VAL A 8 -9.96 -14.67 16.04
N LEU A 9 -10.58 -15.18 14.97
CA LEU A 9 -10.11 -14.93 13.60
C LEU A 9 -10.20 -13.46 13.21
N SER A 10 -11.23 -12.74 13.67
CA SER A 10 -11.36 -11.29 13.50
C SER A 10 -10.17 -10.57 14.14
N ASN A 11 -9.85 -10.89 15.40
CA ASN A 11 -8.70 -10.32 16.10
C ASN A 11 -7.39 -10.61 15.37
N VAL A 12 -7.11 -11.87 15.03
CA VAL A 12 -5.91 -12.27 14.28
C VAL A 12 -5.79 -11.50 12.97
N SER A 13 -6.87 -11.42 12.18
CA SER A 13 -6.89 -10.68 10.92
C SER A 13 -6.60 -9.20 11.13
N GLY A 14 -7.14 -8.60 12.20
CA GLY A 14 -6.89 -7.20 12.56
C GLY A 14 -5.42 -6.93 12.90
N TYR A 15 -4.79 -7.78 13.71
CA TYR A 15 -3.37 -7.64 14.05
C TYR A 15 -2.43 -7.90 12.86
N MET A 16 -2.76 -8.88 12.00
CA MET A 16 -2.04 -9.09 10.74
C MET A 16 -2.16 -7.86 9.83
N SER A 17 -3.34 -7.25 9.75
CA SER A 17 -3.56 -6.01 9.00
C SER A 17 -2.67 -4.88 9.53
N ILE A 18 -2.66 -4.64 10.86
CA ILE A 18 -1.78 -3.64 11.47
C ILE A 18 -0.32 -3.89 11.11
N ALA A 19 0.16 -5.14 11.19
CA ALA A 19 1.53 -5.49 10.82
C ALA A 19 1.84 -5.17 9.35
N LEU A 20 0.93 -5.50 8.43
CA LEU A 20 1.07 -5.18 7.00
C LEU A 20 1.12 -3.67 6.76
N TRP A 21 0.27 -2.90 7.44
CA TRP A 21 0.25 -1.44 7.33
C TRP A 21 1.46 -0.76 7.97
N VAL A 22 2.08 -1.37 8.98
CA VAL A 22 3.35 -0.85 9.52
C VAL A 22 4.45 -0.94 8.45
N VAL A 23 4.52 -2.01 7.65
CA VAL A 23 5.59 -2.18 6.67
C VAL A 23 5.29 -1.57 5.29
N VAL A 24 4.05 -1.17 5.02
CA VAL A 24 3.57 -0.80 3.67
C VAL A 24 4.38 0.30 2.99
N TYR A 25 4.83 1.31 3.73
CA TYR A 25 5.55 2.46 3.18
C TYR A 25 7.04 2.16 2.92
N SER A 26 7.59 1.15 3.60
CA SER A 26 9.03 0.90 3.61
C SER A 26 9.61 0.63 2.21
N PRO A 27 8.98 -0.19 1.33
CA PRO A 27 9.53 -0.48 0.01
C PRO A 27 9.72 0.78 -0.85
N GLN A 28 8.73 1.68 -0.87
CA GLN A 28 8.81 2.88 -1.70
C GLN A 28 9.77 3.92 -1.13
N ILE A 29 9.80 4.11 0.19
CA ILE A 29 10.76 5.00 0.85
C ILE A 29 12.20 4.54 0.54
N TRP A 30 12.42 3.23 0.58
CA TRP A 30 13.71 2.62 0.27
C TRP A 30 14.07 2.76 -1.21
N GLU A 31 13.12 2.48 -2.10
CA GLU A 31 13.30 2.58 -3.54
C GLU A 31 13.64 4.01 -3.98
N ASN A 32 12.90 5.01 -3.49
CA ASN A 32 13.23 6.42 -3.71
C ASN A 32 14.65 6.75 -3.24
N TYR A 33 15.06 6.20 -2.09
CA TYR A 33 16.40 6.42 -1.55
C TYR A 33 17.50 5.75 -2.39
N GLN A 34 17.27 4.55 -2.91
CA GLN A 34 18.24 3.83 -3.75
C GLN A 34 18.37 4.47 -5.13
N LEU A 35 17.24 4.76 -5.76
CA LEU A 35 17.17 5.34 -7.10
C LEU A 35 17.51 6.84 -7.11
N LYS A 36 17.49 7.49 -5.93
CA LYS A 36 17.61 8.95 -5.80
C LYS A 36 16.64 9.68 -6.73
N SER A 37 15.44 9.11 -6.89
CA SER A 37 14.39 9.56 -7.79
C SER A 37 13.05 9.52 -7.07
N GLY A 38 12.19 10.49 -7.39
CA GLY A 38 10.81 10.57 -6.92
C GLY A 38 9.80 10.35 -8.04
N GLU A 39 10.21 9.90 -9.22
CA GLU A 39 9.35 9.82 -10.42
C GLU A 39 8.28 8.73 -10.35
N GLY A 40 8.44 7.71 -9.49
CA GLY A 40 7.48 6.61 -9.38
C GLY A 40 6.11 7.00 -8.84
N LEU A 41 6.05 8.03 -7.98
CA LEU A 41 4.82 8.42 -7.31
C LEU A 41 4.25 9.73 -7.84
N SER A 42 2.93 9.76 -8.02
CA SER A 42 2.19 10.97 -8.31
C SER A 42 2.14 11.88 -7.08
N VAL A 43 2.55 13.14 -7.21
CA VAL A 43 2.49 14.11 -6.09
C VAL A 43 1.05 14.31 -5.59
N PRO A 44 0.04 14.48 -6.47
CA PRO A 44 -1.36 14.53 -6.02
C PRO A 44 -1.82 13.27 -5.26
N PHE A 45 -1.30 12.09 -5.60
CA PHE A 45 -1.60 10.86 -4.87
C PHE A 45 -1.11 10.94 -3.42
N ILE A 46 0.15 11.34 -3.21
CA ILE A 46 0.74 11.49 -1.88
C ILE A 46 0.03 12.58 -1.07
N ILE A 47 -0.32 13.72 -1.70
CA ILE A 47 -1.05 14.80 -1.02
C ILE A 47 -2.44 14.33 -0.57
N LEU A 48 -3.18 13.63 -1.42
CA LEU A 48 -4.50 13.11 -1.06
C LEU A 48 -4.42 12.05 0.03
N TRP A 49 -3.36 11.23 0.03
CA TRP A 49 -3.08 10.31 1.14
C TRP A 49 -2.84 11.03 2.45
N LEU A 50 -1.94 12.03 2.45
CA LEU A 50 -1.63 12.83 3.62
C LEU A 50 -2.87 13.52 4.20
N LEU A 51 -3.73 14.06 3.34
CA LEU A 51 -5.00 14.65 3.77
C LEU A 51 -5.93 13.62 4.40
N GLY A 52 -5.98 12.41 3.86
CA GLY A 52 -6.74 11.28 4.42
C GLY A 52 -6.20 10.87 5.79
N ASP A 53 -4.89 10.75 5.93
CA ASP A 53 -4.21 10.37 7.16
C ASP A 53 -4.37 11.41 8.26
N ILE A 54 -4.25 12.70 7.92
CA ILE A 54 -4.54 13.81 8.82
C ILE A 54 -6.00 13.76 9.28
N THR A 55 -6.94 13.52 8.35
CA THR A 55 -8.37 13.39 8.68
C THR A 55 -8.61 12.23 9.65
N ASN A 56 -7.97 11.08 9.42
CA ASN A 56 -8.06 9.92 10.30
C ASN A 56 -7.41 10.16 11.68
N LEU A 57 -6.28 10.88 11.73
CA LEU A 57 -5.63 11.26 12.98
C LEU A 57 -6.53 12.16 13.83
N PHE A 58 -7.03 13.26 13.24
CA PHE A 58 -7.95 14.17 13.95
C PHE A 58 -9.23 13.45 14.36
N GLY A 59 -9.80 12.61 13.49
CA GLY A 59 -10.97 11.82 13.81
C GLY A 59 -10.75 10.85 14.95
N GLY A 60 -9.61 10.15 14.96
CA GLY A 60 -9.25 9.23 16.03
C GLY A 60 -9.09 9.92 17.38
N VAL A 61 -8.47 11.11 17.40
CA VAL A 61 -8.33 11.92 18.61
C VAL A 61 -9.70 12.43 19.11
N MET A 62 -10.53 12.95 18.20
CA MET A 62 -11.86 13.48 18.54
C MET A 62 -12.82 12.41 19.06
N ALA A 63 -12.74 11.19 18.51
CA ALA A 63 -13.56 10.06 18.94
C ALA A 63 -12.96 9.31 20.14
N HIS A 64 -11.87 9.81 20.73
CA HIS A 64 -11.16 9.18 21.84
C HIS A 64 -10.86 7.69 21.59
N LEU A 65 -10.43 7.38 20.36
CA LEU A 65 -10.09 6.01 19.99
C LEU A 65 -8.89 5.51 20.79
N LEU A 66 -8.68 4.18 20.74
CA LEU A 66 -7.58 3.54 21.45
C LEU A 66 -6.23 4.21 21.07
N PRO A 67 -5.31 4.39 22.04
CA PRO A 67 -4.01 5.00 21.78
C PRO A 67 -3.24 4.35 20.62
N THR A 68 -3.38 3.04 20.42
CA THR A 68 -2.78 2.30 19.32
C THR A 68 -3.22 2.81 17.94
N VAL A 69 -4.51 3.12 17.77
CA VAL A 69 -5.06 3.66 16.52
C VAL A 69 -4.51 5.06 16.26
N ILE A 70 -4.40 5.88 17.30
CA ILE A 70 -3.84 7.24 17.20
C ILE A 70 -2.35 7.18 16.83
N ILE A 71 -1.57 6.30 17.48
CA ILE A 71 -0.15 6.10 17.17
C ILE A 71 0.04 5.66 15.71
N LEU A 72 -0.80 4.74 15.21
CA LEU A 72 -0.75 4.33 13.81
C LEU A 72 -1.07 5.48 12.85
N ALA A 73 -2.09 6.30 13.15
CA ALA A 73 -2.42 7.46 12.31
C ALA A 73 -1.29 8.51 12.28
N VAL A 74 -0.61 8.74 13.42
CA VAL A 74 0.61 9.56 13.47
C VAL A 74 1.70 8.94 12.61
N TYR A 75 1.93 7.63 12.72
CA TYR A 75 2.93 6.92 11.94
C TYR A 75 2.70 7.08 10.42
N TYR A 76 1.47 6.87 9.94
CA TYR A 76 1.16 7.03 8.50
C TYR A 76 1.37 8.47 8.04
N THR A 77 0.92 9.45 8.83
CA THR A 77 1.14 10.88 8.55
C THR A 77 2.64 11.19 8.42
N VAL A 78 3.48 10.64 9.29
CA VAL A 78 4.94 10.82 9.21
C VAL A 78 5.52 10.16 7.96
N CYS A 79 5.09 8.95 7.62
CA CYS A 79 5.53 8.25 6.40
C CYS A 79 5.17 9.03 5.13
N ASP A 80 3.97 9.59 5.06
CA ASP A 80 3.53 10.44 3.95
C ASP A 80 4.39 11.70 3.82
N LEU A 81 4.71 12.36 4.93
CA LEU A 81 5.61 13.52 4.93
C LEU A 81 7.03 13.15 4.46
N VAL A 82 7.54 11.99 4.87
CA VAL A 82 8.83 11.47 4.41
C VAL A 82 8.81 11.20 2.90
N LEU A 83 7.76 10.54 2.39
CA LEU A 83 7.61 10.29 0.95
C LEU A 83 7.50 11.59 0.16
N LEU A 84 6.68 12.53 0.64
CA LEU A 84 6.51 13.84 -0.01
C LEU A 84 7.83 14.61 -0.03
N PHE A 85 8.59 14.58 1.08
CA PHE A 85 9.92 15.17 1.15
C PHE A 85 10.88 14.52 0.16
N GLN A 86 10.96 13.19 0.10
CA GLN A 86 11.82 12.49 -0.85
C GLN A 86 11.48 12.85 -2.30
N VAL A 87 10.19 12.83 -2.65
CA VAL A 87 9.75 13.17 -4.00
C VAL A 87 10.11 14.62 -4.34
N TYR A 88 9.84 15.56 -3.45
CA TYR A 88 10.22 16.96 -3.65
C TYR A 88 11.74 17.12 -3.79
N TYR A 89 12.52 16.54 -2.88
CA TYR A 89 13.97 16.68 -2.83
C TYR A 89 14.63 16.09 -4.08
N TYR A 90 14.30 14.85 -4.46
CA TYR A 90 14.92 14.17 -5.60
C TYR A 90 14.49 14.76 -6.95
N ARG A 91 13.29 15.33 -7.06
CA ARG A 91 12.88 16.06 -8.26
C ARG A 91 13.54 17.43 -8.38
N ARG A 92 13.76 18.12 -7.25
CA ARG A 92 14.35 19.46 -7.23
C ARG A 92 15.86 19.45 -7.42
N PHE A 93 16.51 18.41 -6.92
CA PHE A 93 17.96 18.18 -7.01
C PHE A 93 18.22 16.79 -7.60
N PRO A 94 17.98 16.61 -8.91
CA PRO A 94 18.18 15.32 -9.56
C PRO A 94 19.64 14.91 -9.46
N SER A 95 19.89 13.67 -9.05
CA SER A 95 21.22 13.09 -9.15
C SER A 95 21.58 12.89 -10.63
N PRO A 96 22.86 13.02 -11.04
CA PRO A 96 23.30 12.56 -12.35
C PRO A 96 22.88 11.11 -12.64
N ASN A 97 22.83 10.28 -11.59
CA ASN A 97 22.39 8.87 -11.64
C ASN A 97 20.87 8.71 -11.82
N ALA A 98 20.06 9.75 -11.55
CA ALA A 98 18.61 9.70 -11.71
C ALA A 98 18.20 9.85 -13.19
N HIS A 99 18.99 10.56 -14.00
CA HIS A 99 18.72 10.74 -15.43
C HIS A 99 18.91 9.45 -16.23
N GLN A 100 19.87 8.59 -15.83
CA GLN A 100 20.07 7.26 -16.41
C GLN A 100 18.84 6.34 -16.31
N HIS A 101 17.94 6.59 -15.35
CA HIS A 101 16.71 5.83 -15.19
C HIS A 101 15.55 6.29 -16.07
N ILE A 102 15.59 7.53 -16.55
CA ILE A 102 14.48 8.17 -17.28
C ILE A 102 14.75 8.17 -18.79
N SER A 103 16.02 8.30 -19.22
CA SER A 103 16.41 8.24 -20.63
C SER A 103 17.03 6.88 -20.98
N SER A 104 16.19 5.87 -21.21
CA SER A 104 16.56 4.77 -22.10
C SER A 104 16.24 5.18 -23.55
N ASP A 105 16.83 6.28 -24.01
CA ASP A 105 16.83 6.62 -25.44
C ASP A 105 18.01 5.90 -26.09
N GLU A 106 17.72 5.17 -27.18
CA GLU A 106 18.65 4.34 -27.97
C GLU A 106 19.86 5.11 -28.54
N SER A 107 19.87 6.44 -28.44
CA SER A 107 20.94 7.30 -28.99
C SER A 107 22.12 7.50 -28.04
N THR A 108 22.13 6.87 -26.85
CA THR A 108 23.17 7.09 -25.84
C THR A 108 24.05 5.84 -25.68
N PRO A 109 25.37 5.92 -25.96
CA PRO A 109 26.24 4.75 -26.03
C PRO A 109 26.37 4.07 -24.65
N LEU A 110 26.30 2.72 -24.63
CA LEU A 110 26.61 1.77 -23.54
C LEU A 110 26.64 2.38 -22.12
N LEU A 111 25.52 2.97 -21.70
CA LEU A 111 25.34 3.31 -20.30
C LEU A 111 25.12 2.02 -19.50
N PRO A 112 25.56 1.95 -18.23
CA PRO A 112 25.19 0.87 -17.33
C PRO A 112 23.67 0.71 -17.32
N GLU A 113 23.18 -0.54 -17.34
CA GLU A 113 21.77 -0.86 -17.22
C GLU A 113 21.08 -0.02 -16.13
N PRO A 114 19.81 0.42 -16.33
CA PRO A 114 19.06 1.12 -15.30
C PRO A 114 19.14 0.34 -13.98
N ARG A 115 19.68 0.98 -12.93
CA ARG A 115 19.92 0.38 -11.62
C ARG A 115 18.61 -0.11 -10.99
N GLN A 116 18.28 -1.38 -11.13
CA GLN A 116 17.10 -1.91 -10.46
C GLN A 116 17.23 -1.72 -8.94
N PRO A 117 16.18 -1.23 -8.26
CA PRO A 117 16.24 -0.99 -6.83
C PRO A 117 16.50 -2.32 -6.13
N LYS A 118 17.60 -2.37 -5.37
CA LYS A 118 17.94 -3.55 -4.60
C LYS A 118 17.10 -3.56 -3.33
N PRO A 119 16.45 -4.68 -2.99
CA PRO A 119 15.74 -4.83 -1.73
C PRO A 119 16.70 -4.63 -0.54
N LEU A 120 16.16 -4.29 0.63
CA LEU A 120 16.95 -3.97 1.83
C LEU A 120 17.78 -5.19 2.27
N LEU A 121 17.19 -6.38 2.14
CA LEU A 121 17.82 -7.67 2.31
C LEU A 121 17.73 -8.46 0.99
N PRO A 122 18.54 -9.52 0.81
CA PRO A 122 18.32 -10.43 -0.31
C PRO A 122 16.85 -10.90 -0.34
N PRO A 123 16.18 -10.96 -1.51
CA PRO A 123 14.75 -11.33 -1.59
C PRO A 123 14.39 -12.62 -0.85
N VAL A 124 15.31 -13.59 -0.87
CA VAL A 124 15.19 -14.88 -0.19
C VAL A 124 15.17 -14.79 1.34
N ILE A 125 15.55 -13.64 1.91
CA ILE A 125 15.51 -13.33 3.34
C ILE A 125 14.42 -12.29 3.62
N GLU A 126 14.32 -11.24 2.80
CA GLU A 126 13.37 -10.14 3.04
C GLU A 126 11.92 -10.62 3.11
N TYR A 127 11.46 -11.36 2.11
CA TYR A 127 10.07 -11.79 2.06
C TYR A 127 9.72 -12.78 3.18
N PRO A 128 10.57 -13.78 3.53
CA PRO A 128 10.32 -14.61 4.69
C PRO A 128 10.34 -13.85 6.02
N VAL A 129 11.20 -12.84 6.18
CA VAL A 129 11.23 -12.02 7.40
C VAL A 129 9.94 -11.20 7.53
N LEU A 130 9.49 -10.56 6.44
CA LEU A 130 8.25 -9.78 6.43
C LEU A 130 7.03 -10.68 6.65
N LEU A 131 6.98 -11.85 6.00
CA LEU A 131 5.93 -12.84 6.23
C LEU A 131 5.97 -13.33 7.68
N GLY A 132 7.15 -13.64 8.21
CA GLY A 132 7.37 -14.06 9.59
C GLY A 132 6.88 -13.02 10.59
N PHE A 133 7.12 -11.73 10.34
CA PHE A 133 6.62 -10.62 11.15
C PHE A 133 5.08 -10.57 11.18
N VAL A 134 4.43 -10.68 10.01
CA VAL A 134 2.96 -10.67 9.91
C VAL A 134 2.36 -11.91 10.58
N LEU A 135 2.93 -13.09 10.35
CA LEU A 135 2.48 -14.34 10.98
C LEU A 135 2.72 -14.33 12.49
N PHE A 136 3.82 -13.75 12.96
CA PHE A 136 4.10 -13.58 14.38
C PHE A 136 3.10 -12.65 15.05
N ALA A 137 2.73 -11.53 14.40
CA ALA A 137 1.67 -10.65 14.89
C ALA A 137 0.32 -11.39 15.00
N GLY A 138 -0.03 -12.19 13.99
CA GLY A 138 -1.24 -13.02 14.00
C GLY A 138 -1.22 -14.12 15.08
N ALA A 139 -0.11 -14.83 15.22
CA ALA A 139 0.08 -15.86 16.26
C ALA A 139 0.06 -15.24 17.66
N GLY A 140 0.74 -14.12 17.86
CA GLY A 140 0.72 -13.36 19.11
C GLY A 140 -0.71 -12.95 19.49
N ALA A 141 -1.48 -12.42 18.54
CA ALA A 141 -2.89 -12.12 18.75
C ALA A 141 -3.71 -13.35 19.14
N TRP A 142 -3.47 -14.49 18.48
CA TRP A 142 -4.13 -15.76 18.80
C TRP A 142 -3.79 -16.26 20.21
N PHE A 143 -2.52 -16.17 20.63
CA PHE A 143 -2.07 -16.63 21.95
C PHE A 143 -2.52 -15.72 23.09
N LEU A 144 -2.61 -14.41 22.86
CA LEU A 144 -3.04 -13.43 23.85
C LEU A 144 -4.57 -13.33 23.96
N THR A 145 -5.30 -13.77 22.93
CA THR A 145 -6.77 -13.78 22.93
C THR A 145 -7.28 -14.98 23.73
N ASP A 146 -8.00 -14.72 24.82
CA ASP A 146 -8.68 -15.79 25.55
C ASP A 146 -9.82 -16.37 24.70
N GLN A 147 -9.60 -17.57 24.17
CA GLN A 147 -10.52 -18.22 23.25
C GLN A 147 -11.87 -18.58 23.89
N ASN A 148 -11.89 -18.72 25.22
CA ASN A 148 -13.09 -19.10 25.97
C ASN A 148 -13.89 -17.89 26.42
N GLU A 149 -13.33 -16.68 26.40
CA GLU A 149 -14.03 -15.46 26.82
C GLU A 149 -14.38 -14.53 25.65
N VAL A 150 -13.61 -14.58 24.56
CA VAL A 150 -13.82 -13.71 23.39
C VAL A 150 -15.04 -14.17 22.60
N HIS A 151 -16.16 -13.50 22.83
CA HIS A 151 -17.41 -13.71 22.11
C HIS A 151 -17.83 -12.44 21.36
N ILE A 152 -18.46 -12.64 20.21
CA ILE A 152 -19.17 -11.56 19.52
C ILE A 152 -20.48 -11.34 20.30
N PRO A 153 -20.76 -10.13 20.81
CA PRO A 153 -22.04 -9.84 21.44
C PRO A 153 -23.21 -10.15 20.47
N GLU A 154 -24.27 -10.82 20.94
CA GLU A 154 -25.44 -11.16 20.11
C GLU A 154 -26.09 -9.91 19.51
N GLU A 155 -26.14 -8.82 20.29
CA GLU A 155 -26.48 -7.49 19.82
C GLU A 155 -25.32 -6.53 20.15
N PRO A 156 -24.41 -6.27 19.20
CA PRO A 156 -23.43 -5.23 19.43
C PRO A 156 -24.18 -3.89 19.56
N GLU A 157 -23.93 -3.17 20.65
CA GLU A 157 -24.48 -1.83 20.87
C GLU A 157 -23.78 -0.86 19.91
N VAL A 158 -24.18 -0.89 18.64
CA VAL A 158 -23.54 -0.14 17.56
C VAL A 158 -24.17 1.24 17.51
N THR A 159 -23.56 2.20 18.19
CA THR A 159 -23.90 3.61 18.04
C THR A 159 -23.28 4.16 16.76
N ILE A 160 -24.12 4.52 15.78
CA ILE A 160 -23.67 5.21 14.58
C ILE A 160 -23.42 6.68 14.96
N GLU A 161 -22.18 6.98 15.33
CA GLU A 161 -21.78 8.35 15.61
C GLU A 161 -21.51 9.10 14.29
N TRP A 162 -22.32 10.14 14.03
CA TRP A 162 -22.26 10.87 12.76
C TRP A 162 -20.90 11.52 12.48
N LYS A 163 -20.15 11.93 13.52
CA LYS A 163 -18.81 12.54 13.36
C LYS A 163 -17.84 11.54 12.74
N SER A 164 -17.80 10.34 13.31
CA SER A 164 -16.99 9.22 12.84
C SER A 164 -17.40 8.78 11.44
N GLN A 165 -18.70 8.83 11.12
CA GLN A 165 -19.20 8.57 9.75
C GLN A 165 -18.72 9.62 8.74
N VAL A 166 -18.87 10.91 9.06
CA VAL A 166 -18.44 12.00 8.16
C VAL A 166 -16.94 11.93 7.90
N LEU A 167 -16.14 11.74 8.95
CA LEU A 167 -14.69 11.65 8.83
C LEU A 167 -14.24 10.38 8.11
N GLY A 168 -14.88 9.24 8.38
CA GLY A 168 -14.62 7.98 7.69
C GLY A 168 -14.96 8.04 6.19
N TRP A 169 -16.07 8.69 5.82
CA TRP A 169 -16.42 8.88 4.41
C TRP A 169 -15.51 9.89 3.72
N ALA A 170 -15.09 10.94 4.43
CA ALA A 170 -14.12 11.90 3.91
C ALA A 170 -12.78 11.22 3.62
N SER A 171 -12.25 10.41 4.54
CA SER A 171 -11.01 9.67 4.32
C SER A 171 -11.14 8.62 3.23
N ALA A 172 -12.28 7.90 3.16
CA ALA A 172 -12.55 6.98 2.05
C ALA A 172 -12.51 7.69 0.69
N VAL A 173 -13.17 8.85 0.55
CA VAL A 173 -13.14 9.64 -0.70
C VAL A 173 -11.73 10.09 -1.05
N LEU A 174 -10.93 10.54 -0.08
CA LEU A 174 -9.55 10.96 -0.30
C LEU A 174 -8.66 9.80 -0.75
N TYR A 175 -8.75 8.65 -0.08
CA TYR A 175 -7.97 7.46 -0.43
C TYR A 175 -8.34 6.91 -1.80
N LEU A 176 -9.62 6.84 -2.13
CA LEU A 176 -10.07 6.41 -3.46
C LEU A 176 -9.68 7.42 -4.53
N GLY A 177 -9.91 8.70 -4.25
CA GLY A 177 -9.56 9.81 -5.13
C GLY A 177 -8.07 9.87 -5.44
N SER A 178 -7.21 9.52 -4.48
CA SER A 178 -5.75 9.49 -4.67
C SER A 178 -5.30 8.53 -5.77
N ARG A 179 -6.02 7.42 -5.99
CA ARG A 179 -5.63 6.41 -6.97
C ARG A 179 -5.77 6.88 -8.40
N ILE A 180 -6.70 7.80 -8.66
CA ILE A 180 -6.92 8.34 -10.01
C ILE A 180 -5.65 9.07 -10.52
N PRO A 181 -5.05 10.03 -9.78
CA PRO A 181 -3.77 10.61 -10.15
C PRO A 181 -2.65 9.58 -10.33
N GLN A 182 -2.57 8.54 -9.50
CA GLN A 182 -1.52 7.52 -9.64
C GLN A 182 -1.71 6.69 -10.90
N ILE A 183 -2.94 6.27 -11.21
CA ILE A 183 -3.28 5.51 -12.42
C ILE A 183 -2.94 6.31 -13.69
N VAL A 184 -3.28 7.61 -13.70
CA VAL A 184 -2.95 8.51 -14.80
C VAL A 184 -1.44 8.73 -14.91
N HIS A 185 -0.76 8.89 -13.76
CA HIS A 185 0.70 9.03 -13.72
C HIS A 185 1.40 7.79 -14.27
N ASN A 186 1.01 6.61 -13.80
CA ASN A 186 1.50 5.31 -14.27
C ASN A 186 1.32 5.12 -15.77
N TYR A 187 0.18 5.55 -16.33
CA TYR A 187 -0.05 5.47 -17.76
C TYR A 187 0.96 6.32 -18.56
N LYS A 188 1.36 7.49 -18.03
CA LYS A 188 2.33 8.38 -18.66
C LYS A 188 3.77 7.94 -18.46
N THR A 189 4.10 7.41 -17.27
CA THR A 189 5.47 7.02 -16.90
C THR A 189 5.77 5.54 -17.12
N ARG A 190 4.80 4.77 -17.64
CA ARG A 190 4.88 3.30 -17.77
C ARG A 190 5.30 2.61 -16.47
N CYS A 191 4.85 3.15 -15.33
CA CYS A 191 5.19 2.69 -13.98
C CYS A 191 6.68 2.76 -13.60
N ALA A 192 7.49 3.61 -14.27
CA ALA A 192 8.91 3.74 -13.95
C ALA A 192 9.13 4.26 -12.50
N GLY A 193 9.86 3.49 -11.69
CA GLY A 193 10.21 3.83 -10.29
C GLY A 193 9.08 3.61 -9.26
N LEU A 194 7.98 2.97 -9.66
CA LEU A 194 6.87 2.63 -8.78
C LEU A 194 7.18 1.33 -8.01
N SER A 195 7.08 1.40 -6.68
CA SER A 195 7.30 0.23 -5.84
C SER A 195 6.09 -0.69 -5.81
N LEU A 196 6.16 -1.80 -6.54
CA LEU A 196 5.09 -2.80 -6.60
C LEU A 196 4.80 -3.45 -5.23
N ALA A 197 5.85 -3.63 -4.42
CA ALA A 197 5.76 -4.24 -3.10
C ALA A 197 4.89 -3.41 -2.15
N MET A 198 4.94 -2.08 -2.22
CA MET A 198 4.09 -1.20 -1.43
C MET A 198 2.60 -1.43 -1.72
N PHE A 199 2.22 -1.54 -2.99
CA PHE A 199 0.84 -1.84 -3.39
C PHE A 199 0.41 -3.25 -2.99
N PHE A 200 1.31 -4.23 -3.07
CA PHE A 200 1.03 -5.59 -2.59
C PHE A 200 0.75 -5.63 -1.08
N PHE A 201 1.54 -4.92 -0.27
CA PHE A 201 1.30 -4.81 1.17
C PHE A 201 0.01 -4.03 1.46
N ALA A 202 -0.30 -2.98 0.71
CA ALA A 202 -1.53 -2.22 0.85
C ALA A 202 -2.78 -3.07 0.55
N ILE A 203 -2.74 -3.87 -0.52
CA ILE A 203 -3.82 -4.81 -0.86
C ILE A 203 -3.99 -5.85 0.25
N SER A 204 -2.89 -6.47 0.67
CA SER A 204 -2.93 -7.49 1.73
C SER A 204 -3.45 -6.94 3.05
N GLY A 205 -3.01 -5.73 3.43
CA GLY A 205 -3.45 -5.02 4.62
C GLY A 205 -4.94 -4.67 4.59
N ASN A 206 -5.45 -4.21 3.44
CA ASN A 206 -6.87 -3.92 3.26
C ASN A 206 -7.74 -5.19 3.24
N ILE A 207 -7.29 -6.28 2.61
CA ILE A 207 -8.03 -7.56 2.61
C ILE A 207 -8.17 -8.10 4.04
N THR A 208 -7.06 -8.15 4.79
CA THR A 208 -7.07 -8.61 6.18
C THR A 208 -7.88 -7.68 7.10
N TYR A 209 -7.88 -6.38 6.84
CA TYR A 209 -8.72 -5.41 7.55
C TYR A 209 -10.21 -5.65 7.29
N VAL A 210 -10.62 -5.74 6.02
CA VAL A 210 -12.01 -6.05 5.64
C VAL A 210 -12.45 -7.38 6.24
N LEU A 211 -11.59 -8.40 6.17
CA LEU A 211 -11.84 -9.70 6.78
C LEU A 211 -12.06 -9.58 8.29
N SER A 212 -11.27 -8.76 8.99
CA SER A 212 -11.44 -8.53 10.43
C SER A 212 -12.84 -7.98 10.78
N ILE A 213 -13.38 -7.07 9.96
CA ILE A 213 -14.71 -6.48 10.16
C ILE A 213 -15.82 -7.49 9.87
N LEU A 214 -15.71 -8.23 8.77
CA LEU A 214 -16.73 -9.20 8.32
C LEU A 214 -16.80 -10.43 9.23
N LEU A 215 -15.64 -10.91 9.72
CA LEU A 215 -15.58 -12.02 10.68
C LEU A 215 -16.17 -11.64 12.04
N LYS A 216 -16.16 -10.35 12.40
CA LYS A 216 -16.74 -9.88 13.66
C LYS A 216 -18.26 -9.92 13.63
N SER A 217 -18.90 -9.47 12.55
CA SER A 217 -20.36 -9.60 12.39
C SER A 217 -20.78 -9.28 10.95
N LEU A 218 -21.83 -9.95 10.49
CA LEU A 218 -22.53 -9.62 9.23
C LEU A 218 -23.90 -8.93 9.48
N ASN A 219 -24.16 -8.51 10.72
CA ASN A 219 -25.38 -7.78 11.04
C ASN A 219 -25.46 -6.47 10.22
N PRO A 220 -26.59 -6.16 9.58
CA PRO A 220 -26.73 -4.94 8.77
C PRO A 220 -26.37 -3.65 9.50
N ARG A 221 -26.66 -3.52 10.80
CA ARG A 221 -26.29 -2.34 11.60
C ARG A 221 -24.78 -2.23 11.81
N TRP A 222 -24.11 -3.36 12.05
CA TRP A 222 -22.66 -3.42 12.17
C TRP A 222 -21.98 -3.07 10.84
N ILE A 223 -22.47 -3.63 9.74
CA ILE A 223 -21.95 -3.34 8.40
C ILE A 223 -22.18 -1.87 8.04
N LEU A 224 -23.35 -1.32 8.35
CA LEU A 224 -23.64 0.09 8.09
C LEU A 224 -22.75 1.02 8.91
N ALA A 225 -22.51 0.70 10.18
CA ALA A 225 -21.59 1.48 11.00
C ALA A 225 -20.16 1.43 10.46
N ASN A 226 -19.72 0.30 9.91
CA ASN A 226 -18.38 0.15 9.34
C ASN A 226 -18.30 0.46 7.83
N ALA A 227 -19.40 0.93 7.22
CA ALA A 227 -19.50 1.13 5.78
C ALA A 227 -18.43 2.06 5.18
N PRO A 228 -18.06 3.20 5.80
CA PRO A 228 -17.02 4.06 5.24
C PRO A 228 -15.67 3.34 5.10
N TRP A 229 -15.29 2.57 6.13
CA TRP A 229 -14.05 1.81 6.15
C TRP A 229 -14.08 0.62 5.17
N LEU A 230 -15.20 -0.09 5.08
CA LEU A 230 -15.38 -1.17 4.11
C LEU A 230 -15.34 -0.65 2.67
N ALA A 231 -15.99 0.48 2.40
CA ALA A 231 -15.98 1.12 1.09
C ALA A 231 -14.58 1.62 0.73
N GLY A 232 -13.93 2.35 1.65
CA GLY A 232 -12.57 2.83 1.49
C GLY A 232 -11.59 1.70 1.20
N SER A 233 -11.49 0.71 2.10
CA SER A 233 -10.55 -0.40 1.92
C SER A 233 -10.89 -1.32 0.76
N GLY A 234 -12.15 -1.72 0.61
CA GLY A 234 -12.58 -2.66 -0.42
C GLY A 234 -12.40 -2.11 -1.84
N LEU A 235 -12.82 -0.87 -2.07
CA LEU A 235 -12.66 -0.25 -3.40
C LEU A 235 -11.21 0.18 -3.65
N THR A 236 -10.44 0.53 -2.62
CA THR A 236 -8.98 0.72 -2.76
C THR A 236 -8.28 -0.56 -3.20
N VAL A 237 -8.64 -1.75 -2.70
CA VAL A 237 -8.09 -3.02 -3.21
C VAL A 237 -8.31 -3.16 -4.70
N PHE A 238 -9.51 -2.87 -5.19
CA PHE A 238 -9.82 -2.94 -6.63
C PHE A 238 -8.93 -1.99 -7.45
N LEU A 239 -8.77 -0.74 -7.00
CA LEU A 239 -7.94 0.25 -7.69
C LEU A 239 -6.45 -0.08 -7.62
N ASP A 240 -5.98 -0.63 -6.50
CA ASP A 240 -4.59 -1.05 -6.33
C ASP A 240 -4.29 -2.28 -7.21
N LEU A 241 -5.23 -3.22 -7.36
CA LEU A 241 -5.12 -4.33 -8.34
C LEU A 241 -5.06 -3.81 -9.78
N PHE A 242 -5.79 -2.74 -10.10
CA PHE A 242 -5.69 -2.09 -11.41
C PHE A 242 -4.29 -1.49 -11.63
N VAL A 243 -3.71 -0.84 -10.62
CA VAL A 243 -2.33 -0.33 -10.66
C VAL A 243 -1.32 -1.46 -10.87
N LEU A 244 -1.45 -2.59 -10.15
CA LEU A 244 -0.62 -3.78 -10.38
C LEU A 244 -0.80 -4.31 -11.82
N GLY A 245 -2.02 -4.31 -12.34
CA GLY A 245 -2.32 -4.68 -13.71
C GLY A 245 -1.63 -3.79 -14.75
N GLN A 246 -1.62 -2.46 -14.55
CA GLN A 246 -0.88 -1.53 -15.42
C GLN A 246 0.61 -1.88 -15.48
N PHE A 247 1.21 -2.19 -14.32
CA PHE A 247 2.62 -2.59 -14.27
C PHE A 247 2.89 -3.86 -15.08
N ILE A 248 2.11 -4.93 -14.88
CA ILE A 248 2.28 -6.20 -15.62
C ILE A 248 2.15 -6.00 -17.13
N VAL A 249 1.16 -5.21 -17.55
CA VAL A 249 0.92 -4.95 -18.97
C VAL A 249 2.05 -4.14 -19.59
N PHE A 250 2.51 -3.08 -18.92
CA PHE A 250 3.59 -2.25 -19.45
C PHE A 250 4.95 -2.97 -19.44
N SER A 251 5.25 -3.75 -18.40
CA SER A 251 6.47 -4.55 -18.36
C SER A 251 6.52 -5.56 -19.50
N TRP A 252 5.40 -6.25 -19.77
CA TRP A 252 5.29 -7.20 -20.88
C TRP A 252 5.43 -6.53 -22.25
N GLN A 253 4.86 -5.34 -22.43
CA GLN A 253 5.03 -4.57 -23.67
C GLN A 253 6.47 -4.10 -23.88
N ASP A 254 7.15 -3.68 -22.81
CA ASP A 254 8.53 -3.19 -22.88
C ASP A 254 9.50 -4.34 -23.17
N GLU A 255 9.28 -5.51 -22.57
CA GLU A 255 10.04 -6.73 -22.85
C GLU A 255 9.90 -7.16 -24.32
N ARG A 256 8.68 -7.16 -24.86
CA ARG A 256 8.44 -7.47 -26.28
C ARG A 256 9.12 -6.49 -27.24
N ARG A 257 9.13 -5.19 -26.93
CA ARG A 257 9.80 -4.19 -27.76
C ARG A 257 11.31 -4.43 -27.83
N LYS A 258 11.93 -4.76 -26.68
CA LYS A 258 13.36 -5.08 -26.61
C LYS A 258 13.70 -6.33 -27.43
N THR A 259 12.92 -7.40 -27.31
CA THR A 259 13.17 -8.60 -28.12
C THR A 259 13.12 -8.32 -29.61
N THR A 260 12.15 -7.50 -30.06
CA THR A 260 12.04 -7.13 -31.48
C THR A 260 13.17 -6.21 -31.93
N SER A 261 13.65 -5.27 -31.11
CA SER A 261 14.81 -4.43 -31.47
C SER A 261 16.09 -5.27 -31.56
N ASP A 262 16.32 -6.16 -30.59
CA ASP A 262 17.50 -7.02 -30.57
C ASP A 262 17.52 -7.97 -31.80
N GLU A 263 16.36 -8.47 -32.24
CA GLU A 263 16.23 -9.25 -33.47
C GLU A 263 16.60 -8.45 -34.73
N VAL A 264 16.15 -7.19 -34.83
CA VAL A 264 16.47 -6.31 -35.98
C VAL A 264 17.95 -5.93 -36.01
N ASP A 265 18.52 -5.57 -34.86
CA ASP A 265 19.95 -5.22 -34.77
C ASP A 265 20.84 -6.42 -35.14
N THR A 266 20.45 -7.64 -34.74
CA THR A 266 21.17 -8.86 -35.12
C THR A 266 21.07 -9.14 -36.64
N GLU A 267 19.91 -8.91 -37.26
CA GLU A 267 19.74 -9.05 -38.71
C GLU A 267 20.56 -8.01 -39.50
N GLU A 268 20.73 -6.79 -38.99
CA GLU A 268 21.58 -5.76 -39.61
C GLU A 268 23.08 -6.04 -39.44
N GLU A 269 23.53 -6.62 -38.32
CA GLU A 269 24.93 -7.02 -38.13
C GLU A 269 25.34 -8.22 -39.01
N ASP A 270 24.39 -9.11 -39.34
CA ASP A 270 24.62 -10.32 -40.14
C ASP A 270 24.51 -10.10 -41.66
N ALA A 271 24.09 -8.90 -42.13
CA ALA A 271 23.85 -8.55 -43.54
C ALA A 271 25.05 -7.83 -44.23
#